data_AF-A0A9W8D8G7-F1
#
_entry.id   AF-A0A9W8D8G7-F1
#
_cell.length_a   1.000
_cell.length_b   1.000
_cell.length_c   1.000
_cell.angle_alpha   90.00
_cell.angle_beta   90.00
_cell.angle_gamma   90.00
#
_symmetry.space_group_name_H-M   'P 1'
#
loop_
_entity.id
_entity.type
_entity.pdbx_description
1 polymer ?
#
loop_
_entity_poly.entity_id
_entity_poly.type
_entity_poly.pdbx_seq_one_letter_code
_entity_poly.pdbx_strand_id
1 'polypeptide(L)'
;MDANPRGIPKAPFVDNIDEYMKDETPEATLRKLTETVSKYKFMESSRLQQRGSLEQKLPEIEKTLTLVEYLCDVKGTDEPVKTLFEVNDTLYAHATIPPTDTVNLWLGANVMLEYTVDEAKELLTSKLAVAKKSLGDTVEDLEFLRDQITTMEVNIARVYNWDVKQRRQQRELAA
;
A
#
# COMPACT_ATOMS: atom_id res chain seq x y z
N MET A 1 4.72 6.57 23.14
CA MET A 1 4.23 7.07 21.85
C MET A 1 3.32 6.00 21.30
N ASP A 2 2.04 6.31 21.13
CA ASP A 2 1.12 5.37 20.51
C ASP A 2 1.55 5.19 19.04
N ALA A 3 1.68 3.95 18.59
CA ALA A 3 1.97 3.61 17.20
C ALA A 3 0.85 2.73 16.67
N ASN A 4 0.60 2.79 15.37
CA ASN A 4 -0.30 1.82 14.76
C ASN A 4 0.30 0.39 14.83
N PRO A 5 -0.48 -0.68 14.57
CA PRO A 5 0.01 -2.06 14.63
C PRO A 5 1.24 -2.36 13.75
N ARG A 6 1.54 -1.47 12.81
CA ARG A 6 2.60 -1.58 11.80
C ARG A 6 3.77 -0.61 12.06
N GLY A 7 3.79 0.04 13.24
CA GLY A 7 4.89 0.86 13.74
C GLY A 7 4.90 2.32 13.29
N ILE A 8 3.84 2.81 12.64
CA ILE A 8 3.73 4.22 12.25
C ILE A 8 3.43 5.07 13.50
N PRO A 9 4.27 6.05 13.86
CA PRO A 9 4.06 6.86 15.05
C PRO A 9 2.81 7.73 14.93
N LYS A 10 2.01 7.81 16.00
CA LYS A 10 0.87 8.73 16.09
C LYS A 10 1.36 10.16 16.28
N ALA A 11 0.76 11.08 15.53
CA ALA A 11 1.01 12.51 15.63
C ALA A 11 0.49 13.04 16.97
N PRO A 12 1.28 13.80 17.74
CA PRO A 12 0.80 14.46 18.93
C PRO A 12 -0.13 15.63 18.54
N PHE A 13 -1.32 15.70 19.12
CA PHE A 13 -2.17 16.87 18.98
C PHE A 13 -1.85 17.89 20.06
N VAL A 14 -1.67 19.15 19.69
CA VAL A 14 -1.36 20.23 20.64
C VAL A 14 -2.65 20.93 21.04
N ASP A 15 -3.19 20.56 22.21
CA ASP A 15 -4.41 21.16 22.78
C ASP A 15 -4.17 22.60 23.25
N ASN A 16 -3.13 22.82 24.06
CA ASN A 16 -2.78 24.12 24.61
C ASN A 16 -1.50 24.67 23.95
N ILE A 17 -1.69 25.54 22.96
CA ILE A 17 -0.58 26.14 22.19
C ILE A 17 0.28 27.05 23.09
N ASP A 18 -0.35 27.75 24.04
CA ASP A 18 0.37 28.67 24.93
C ASP A 18 1.34 27.91 25.84
N GLU A 19 0.98 26.72 26.33
CA GLU A 19 1.87 25.87 27.11
C GLU A 19 2.95 25.21 26.26
N TYR A 20 2.57 24.76 25.07
CA TYR A 20 3.49 24.10 24.13
C TYR A 20 4.59 25.04 23.63
N MET A 21 4.31 26.34 23.55
CA MET A 21 5.24 27.36 23.06
C MET A 21 6.00 28.10 24.18
N LYS A 22 5.86 27.71 25.47
CA LYS A 22 6.52 28.39 26.60
C LYS A 22 8.04 28.40 26.48
N ASP A 23 8.62 27.29 26.03
CA ASP A 23 10.07 27.06 26.02
C ASP A 23 10.68 26.99 24.60
N GLU A 24 9.85 27.16 23.55
CA GLU A 24 10.30 27.05 22.16
C GLU A 24 10.06 28.33 21.35
N THR A 25 10.93 28.58 20.37
CA THR A 25 10.71 29.65 19.40
C THR A 25 9.77 29.17 18.29
N PRO A 26 8.85 30.02 17.77
CA PRO A 26 7.93 29.61 16.73
C PRO A 26 8.59 29.05 15.48
N GLU A 27 9.73 29.62 15.09
CA GLU A 27 10.47 29.17 13.93
C GLU A 27 11.04 27.75 14.12
N ALA A 28 11.57 27.44 15.31
CA ALA A 28 12.08 26.12 15.62
C ALA A 28 10.95 25.08 15.66
N THR A 29 9.82 25.41 16.29
CA THR A 29 8.65 24.53 16.38
C THR A 29 8.03 24.27 15.01
N LEU A 30 7.85 25.31 14.19
CA LEU A 30 7.34 25.17 12.81
C LEU A 30 8.25 24.30 11.96
N ARG A 31 9.58 24.45 12.10
CA ARG A 31 10.55 23.59 11.41
C ARG A 31 10.41 22.12 11.82
N LYS A 32 10.34 21.81 13.12
CA LYS A 32 10.16 20.44 13.63
C LYS A 32 8.86 19.81 13.12
N LEU A 33 7.75 20.56 13.14
CA LEU A 33 6.45 20.08 12.66
C LEU A 33 6.49 19.83 11.15
N THR A 34 7.10 20.73 10.37
CA THR A 34 7.26 20.59 8.91
C THR A 34 8.14 19.40 8.52
N GLU A 35 9.25 19.18 9.24
CA GLU A 35 10.10 18.00 9.08
C GLU A 35 9.31 16.71 9.36
N THR A 36 8.46 16.72 10.39
CA THR A 36 7.63 15.57 10.76
C THR A 36 6.53 15.30 9.72
N VAL A 37 5.86 16.33 9.21
CA VAL A 37 4.91 16.21 8.08
C VAL A 37 5.59 15.64 6.85
N SER A 38 6.82 16.06 6.55
CA SER A 38 7.58 15.56 5.41
C SER A 38 7.87 14.05 5.54
N LYS A 39 8.16 13.57 6.75
CA LYS A 39 8.30 12.12 7.02
C LYS A 39 7.00 11.36 6.79
N TYR A 40 5.86 11.89 7.27
CA TYR A 40 4.56 11.25 7.02
C TYR A 40 4.20 11.21 5.52
N LYS A 41 4.43 12.30 4.78
CA LYS A 41 4.20 12.34 3.32
C LYS A 41 5.10 11.35 2.56
N PHE A 42 6.35 11.18 3.00
CA PHE A 42 7.23 10.17 2.43
C PHE A 42 6.69 8.74 2.66
N MET A 43 6.23 8.45 3.88
CA MET A 43 5.63 7.15 4.21
C MET A 43 4.34 6.90 3.40
N GLU A 44 3.50 7.92 3.25
CA GLU A 44 2.28 7.88 2.43
C GLU A 44 2.60 7.56 0.96
N SER A 45 3.57 8.27 0.37
CA SER A 45 4.00 8.01 -1.01
C SER A 45 4.50 6.57 -1.21
N SER A 46 5.25 6.03 -0.24
CA SER A 46 5.73 4.64 -0.29
C SER A 46 4.56 3.64 -0.23
N ARG A 47 3.59 3.87 0.64
CA ARG A 47 2.39 3.03 0.75
C ARG A 47 1.48 3.13 -0.48
N LEU A 48 1.36 4.31 -1.10
CA LEU A 48 0.63 4.48 -2.36
C LEU A 48 1.26 3.68 -3.51
N GLN A 49 2.59 3.69 -3.63
CA GLN A 49 3.31 2.90 -4.63
C GLN A 49 3.10 1.38 -4.40
N GLN A 50 3.16 0.95 -3.14
CA GLN A 50 2.89 -0.43 -2.77
C GLN A 50 1.45 -0.84 -3.12
N ARG A 51 0.46 0.02 -2.82
CA ARG A 51 -0.95 -0.21 -3.18
C ARG A 51 -1.12 -0.40 -4.69
N GLY A 52 -0.58 0.51 -5.49
CA GLY A 52 -0.68 0.42 -6.97
C GLY A 52 -0.04 -0.86 -7.52
N SER A 53 1.09 -1.29 -6.93
CA SER A 53 1.73 -2.56 -7.31
C SER A 53 0.88 -3.79 -6.97
N LEU A 54 0.16 -3.76 -5.84
CA LEU A 54 -0.74 -4.83 -5.43
C LEU A 54 -2.03 -4.85 -6.27
N GLU A 55 -2.60 -3.68 -6.57
CA GLU A 55 -3.79 -3.52 -7.41
C GLU A 55 -3.56 -4.01 -8.85
N GLN A 56 -2.33 -3.89 -9.38
CA GLN A 56 -1.97 -4.45 -10.69
C GLN A 56 -1.78 -5.97 -10.64
N LYS A 57 -1.14 -6.50 -9.60
CA LYS A 57 -0.82 -7.94 -9.50
C LYS A 57 -2.01 -8.81 -9.12
N LEU A 58 -2.96 -8.28 -8.36
CA LEU A 58 -4.12 -9.03 -7.87
C LEU A 58 -4.95 -9.64 -9.02
N PRO A 59 -5.35 -8.87 -10.04
CA PRO A 59 -6.06 -9.41 -11.19
C PRO A 59 -5.28 -10.48 -11.95
N GLU A 60 -3.94 -10.37 -12.02
CA GLU A 60 -3.09 -11.38 -12.66
C GLU A 60 -3.15 -12.69 -11.88
N ILE A 61 -2.98 -12.65 -10.55
CA ILE A 61 -3.05 -13.85 -9.68
C ILE A 61 -4.44 -14.48 -9.76
N GLU A 62 -5.51 -13.68 -9.77
CA GLU A 62 -6.89 -14.19 -9.88
C GLU A 62 -7.15 -14.86 -11.23
N LYS A 63 -6.69 -14.27 -12.33
CA LYS A 63 -6.78 -14.88 -13.67
C LYS A 63 -6.00 -16.19 -13.74
N THR A 64 -4.77 -16.23 -13.21
CA THR A 64 -3.97 -17.46 -13.19
C THR A 64 -4.63 -18.54 -12.33
N LEU A 65 -5.16 -18.19 -11.16
CA LEU A 65 -5.89 -19.13 -10.30
C LEU A 65 -7.12 -19.70 -11.02
N THR A 66 -7.91 -18.84 -11.68
CA THR A 66 -9.10 -19.27 -12.44
C THR A 66 -8.72 -20.26 -13.55
N LEU A 67 -7.59 -20.03 -14.23
CA LEU A 67 -7.08 -20.95 -15.25
C LEU A 67 -6.66 -22.30 -14.64
N VAL A 68 -5.95 -22.29 -13.51
CA VAL A 68 -5.52 -23.51 -12.82
C VAL A 68 -6.73 -24.29 -12.27
N GLU A 69 -7.75 -23.60 -11.77
CA GLU A 69 -9.02 -24.21 -11.36
C GLU A 69 -9.73 -24.87 -12.55
N TYR A 70 -9.79 -24.20 -13.70
CA TYR A 70 -10.35 -24.80 -14.91
C TYR A 70 -9.56 -26.05 -15.35
N LEU A 71 -8.22 -26.00 -15.31
CA LEU A 71 -7.39 -27.18 -15.61
C LEU A 71 -7.62 -28.31 -14.61
N CYS A 72 -7.91 -27.99 -13.34
CA CYS A 72 -8.25 -28.96 -12.30
C CYS A 72 -9.62 -29.62 -12.55
N ASP A 73 -10.60 -28.89 -13.07
CA ASP A 73 -11.92 -29.43 -13.37
C ASP A 73 -11.91 -30.35 -14.60
N VAL A 74 -11.06 -30.04 -15.59
CA VAL A 74 -10.85 -30.86 -16.79
C VAL A 74 -9.95 -32.07 -16.49
N LYS A 75 -9.20 -32.05 -15.38
CA LYS A 75 -8.34 -33.15 -14.92
C LYS A 75 -9.18 -34.40 -14.66
N GLY A 76 -9.12 -35.36 -15.58
CA GLY A 76 -9.89 -36.61 -15.55
C GLY A 76 -10.88 -36.76 -16.71
N THR A 77 -11.12 -35.69 -17.48
CA THR A 77 -11.71 -35.80 -18.81
C THR A 77 -10.60 -36.01 -19.83
N ASP A 78 -10.78 -36.95 -20.76
CA ASP A 78 -9.82 -37.20 -21.86
C ASP A 78 -10.00 -36.16 -22.99
N GLU A 79 -10.64 -35.03 -22.70
CA GLU A 79 -10.97 -34.00 -23.66
C GLU A 79 -9.84 -32.96 -23.74
N PRO A 80 -9.29 -32.70 -24.93
CA PRO A 80 -8.24 -31.72 -25.09
C PRO A 80 -8.79 -30.29 -24.98
N VAL A 81 -8.11 -29.44 -24.21
CA VAL A 81 -8.50 -28.04 -24.03
C VAL A 81 -8.07 -27.23 -25.24
N LYS A 82 -9.04 -26.71 -26.00
CA LYS A 82 -8.79 -25.77 -27.09
C LYS A 82 -8.82 -24.35 -26.54
N THR A 83 -7.72 -23.63 -26.73
CA THR A 83 -7.58 -22.24 -26.28
C THR A 83 -6.85 -21.39 -27.31
N LEU A 84 -6.89 -20.08 -27.12
CA LEU A 84 -6.08 -19.11 -27.84
C LEU A 84 -4.85 -18.79 -26.97
N PHE A 85 -3.70 -19.28 -27.39
CA PHE A 85 -2.43 -19.02 -26.72
C PHE A 85 -1.87 -17.66 -27.16
N GLU A 86 -1.57 -16.81 -26.20
CA GLU A 86 -0.96 -15.50 -26.43
C GLU A 86 0.54 -15.65 -26.76
N VAL A 87 0.90 -15.41 -28.02
CA VAL A 87 2.29 -15.43 -28.50
C VAL A 87 2.94 -14.05 -28.30
N ASN A 88 2.13 -12.99 -28.41
CA ASN A 88 2.49 -11.59 -28.16
C ASN A 88 1.20 -10.84 -27.78
N ASP A 89 1.30 -9.64 -27.21
CA ASP A 89 0.20 -8.82 -26.67
C ASP A 89 -1.02 -8.68 -27.63
N THR A 90 -0.78 -8.77 -28.94
CA THR A 90 -1.80 -8.69 -29.99
C THR A 90 -1.84 -9.89 -30.94
N LEU A 91 -1.06 -10.93 -30.66
CA LEU A 91 -0.93 -12.12 -31.50
C LEU A 91 -1.33 -13.38 -30.72
N TYR A 92 -2.40 -14.01 -31.16
CA TYR A 92 -2.94 -15.23 -30.57
C TYR A 92 -2.88 -16.37 -31.57
N ALA A 93 -2.54 -17.56 -31.10
CA ALA A 93 -2.52 -18.78 -31.88
C ALA A 93 -3.50 -19.81 -31.30
N HIS A 94 -4.18 -20.56 -32.17
CA HIS A 94 -5.00 -21.68 -31.71
C HIS A 94 -4.10 -22.78 -31.15
N ALA A 95 -4.28 -23.12 -29.89
CA ALA A 95 -3.56 -24.17 -29.18
C ALA A 95 -4.54 -25.25 -28.71
N THR A 96 -4.10 -26.50 -28.78
CA THR A 96 -4.82 -27.65 -28.23
C THR A 96 -3.92 -28.25 -27.17
N ILE A 97 -4.32 -28.16 -25.91
CA ILE A 97 -3.56 -28.65 -24.76
C ILE A 97 -4.05 -30.06 -24.44
N PRO A 98 -3.18 -31.08 -24.51
CA PRO A 98 -3.55 -32.43 -24.08
C PRO A 98 -3.83 -32.45 -22.57
N PRO A 99 -4.53 -33.46 -22.04
CA PRO A 99 -4.68 -33.63 -20.59
C PRO A 99 -3.30 -33.64 -19.90
N THR A 100 -3.09 -32.73 -18.95
CA THR A 100 -1.82 -32.57 -18.23
C THR A 100 -2.07 -32.46 -16.72
N ASP A 101 -1.23 -33.10 -15.93
CA ASP A 101 -1.30 -33.08 -14.46
C ASP A 101 -0.44 -32.01 -13.80
N THR A 102 0.44 -31.36 -14.57
CA THR A 102 1.42 -30.39 -14.08
C THR A 102 1.35 -29.05 -14.83
N VAL A 103 1.72 -27.98 -14.13
CA VAL A 103 1.80 -26.61 -14.63
C VAL A 103 3.10 -25.97 -14.21
N ASN A 104 3.62 -25.07 -15.03
CA ASN A 104 4.86 -24.34 -14.74
C ASN A 104 4.52 -22.93 -14.22
N LEU A 105 4.99 -22.62 -13.01
CA LEU A 105 4.79 -21.31 -12.38
C LEU A 105 6.10 -20.53 -12.33
N TRP A 106 6.02 -19.24 -12.70
CA TRP A 106 7.13 -18.31 -12.55
C TRP A 106 7.14 -17.70 -11.15
N LEU A 107 8.19 -17.97 -10.37
CA LEU A 107 8.32 -17.51 -8.98
C LEU A 107 9.07 -16.18 -8.86
N GLY A 108 9.61 -15.67 -9.97
CA GLY A 108 10.50 -14.52 -9.99
C GLY A 108 11.97 -14.92 -9.95
N ALA A 109 12.86 -13.91 -9.95
CA ALA A 109 14.31 -14.10 -9.93
C ALA A 109 14.86 -15.07 -10.99
N ASN A 110 14.25 -15.11 -12.18
CA ASN A 110 14.57 -16.04 -13.28
C ASN A 110 14.38 -17.53 -12.93
N VAL A 111 13.47 -17.84 -11.99
CA VAL A 111 13.15 -19.20 -11.58
C VAL A 111 11.71 -19.56 -11.97
N MET A 112 11.59 -20.66 -12.72
CA MET A 112 10.33 -21.33 -13.03
C MET A 112 10.38 -22.73 -12.41
N LEU A 113 9.29 -23.15 -11.74
CA LEU A 113 9.17 -24.49 -11.17
C LEU A 113 7.88 -25.15 -11.67
N GLU A 114 7.99 -26.46 -11.87
CA GLU A 114 6.87 -27.33 -12.19
C GLU A 114 6.15 -27.73 -10.89
N TYR A 115 4.83 -27.63 -10.90
CA TYR A 115 3.95 -28.03 -9.82
C TYR A 115 2.83 -28.90 -10.37
N THR A 116 2.28 -29.79 -9.55
CA THR A 116 1.00 -30.40 -9.89
C THR A 116 -0.11 -29.33 -9.91
N VAL A 117 -1.18 -29.57 -10.68
CA VAL A 117 -2.32 -28.64 -10.74
C VAL A 117 -2.89 -28.35 -9.34
N ASP A 118 -2.91 -29.35 -8.46
CA ASP A 118 -3.41 -29.22 -7.08
C ASP A 118 -2.48 -28.35 -6.21
N GLU A 119 -1.17 -28.59 -6.25
CA GLU A 119 -0.18 -27.77 -5.53
C GLU A 119 -0.16 -26.33 -6.04
N ALA A 120 -0.30 -26.14 -7.36
CA ALA A 120 -0.38 -24.81 -7.97
C ALA A 120 -1.62 -24.05 -7.48
N LYS A 121 -2.77 -24.73 -7.37
CA LYS A 121 -4.01 -24.15 -6.83
C LYS A 121 -3.82 -23.71 -5.38
N GLU A 122 -3.27 -24.57 -4.53
CA GLU A 122 -3.00 -24.24 -3.13
C GLU A 122 -2.02 -23.07 -2.98
N LEU A 123 -0.94 -23.08 -3.76
CA LEU A 123 0.07 -22.02 -3.76
C LEU A 123 -0.53 -20.68 -4.18
N LEU A 124 -1.24 -20.64 -5.30
CA LEU A 124 -1.87 -19.42 -5.81
C LEU A 124 -2.96 -18.90 -4.87
N THR A 125 -3.75 -19.79 -4.26
CA THR A 125 -4.77 -19.42 -3.26
C THR A 125 -4.13 -18.78 -2.02
N SER A 126 -3.05 -19.37 -1.50
CA SER A 126 -2.29 -18.83 -0.39
C SER A 126 -1.69 -17.46 -0.72
N LYS A 127 -1.08 -17.31 -1.91
CA LYS A 127 -0.52 -16.04 -2.38
C LYS A 127 -1.60 -14.96 -2.56
N LEU A 128 -2.76 -15.33 -3.09
CA LEU A 128 -3.90 -14.44 -3.26
C LEU A 128 -4.40 -13.93 -1.90
N ALA A 129 -4.55 -14.80 -0.91
CA ALA A 129 -4.96 -14.43 0.43
C ALA A 129 -3.96 -13.45 1.10
N VAL A 130 -2.67 -13.73 0.98
CA VAL A 130 -1.61 -12.84 1.50
C VAL A 130 -1.61 -11.48 0.77
N ALA A 131 -1.78 -11.47 -0.55
CA ALA A 131 -1.84 -10.24 -1.33
C ALA A 131 -3.07 -9.39 -0.97
N LYS A 132 -4.25 -10.01 -0.83
CA LYS A 132 -5.49 -9.33 -0.38
C LYS A 132 -5.34 -8.75 1.02
N LYS A 133 -4.77 -9.51 1.96
CA LYS A 133 -4.49 -9.03 3.31
C LYS A 133 -3.52 -7.83 3.29
N SER A 134 -2.42 -7.95 2.55
CA SER A 134 -1.42 -6.88 2.40
C SER A 134 -2.00 -5.61 1.78
N LEU A 135 -2.94 -5.75 0.83
CA LEU A 135 -3.68 -4.61 0.28
C LEU A 135 -4.55 -3.95 1.36
N GLY A 136 -5.30 -4.73 2.14
CA GLY A 136 -6.10 -4.22 3.25
C GLY A 136 -5.27 -3.47 4.28
N ASP A 137 -4.17 -4.08 4.73
CA ASP A 137 -3.20 -3.46 5.66
C ASP A 137 -2.64 -2.14 5.10
N THR A 138 -2.34 -2.09 3.80
CA THR A 138 -1.83 -0.88 3.13
C THR A 138 -2.89 0.21 3.08
N VAL A 139 -4.16 -0.13 2.84
CA VAL A 139 -5.27 0.83 2.82
C VAL A 139 -5.50 1.43 4.20
N GLU A 140 -5.50 0.62 5.25
CA GLU A 140 -5.61 1.10 6.63
C GLU A 140 -4.43 2.01 7.03
N ASP A 141 -3.20 1.65 6.62
CA ASP A 141 -2.03 2.48 6.85
C ASP A 141 -2.14 3.85 6.15
N LEU A 142 -2.66 3.87 4.92
CA LEU A 142 -2.88 5.11 4.17
C LEU A 142 -3.92 6.00 4.85
N GLU A 143 -5.01 5.43 5.36
CA GLU A 143 -6.02 6.17 6.12
C GLU A 143 -5.42 6.76 7.40
N PHE A 144 -4.68 5.95 8.16
CA PHE A 144 -3.99 6.41 9.36
C PHE A 144 -3.00 7.55 9.08
N LEU A 145 -2.20 7.42 8.02
CA LEU A 145 -1.23 8.45 7.59
C LEU A 145 -1.93 9.75 7.19
N ARG A 146 -3.07 9.67 6.50
CA ARG A 146 -3.86 10.85 6.13
C ARG A 146 -4.32 11.62 7.36
N ASP A 147 -4.78 10.91 8.38
CA ASP A 147 -5.20 11.51 9.65
C ASP A 147 -4.03 12.14 10.42
N GLN A 148 -2.86 11.48 10.41
CA GLN A 148 -1.65 12.03 11.03
C GLN A 148 -1.18 13.31 10.33
N ILE A 149 -1.16 13.32 9.00
CA ILE A 149 -0.83 14.51 8.21
C ILE A 149 -1.79 15.65 8.54
N THR A 150 -3.10 15.37 8.54
CA THR A 150 -4.13 16.37 8.87
C THR A 150 -3.92 16.96 10.27
N THR A 151 -3.68 16.11 11.27
CA THR A 151 -3.43 16.54 12.65
C THR A 151 -2.21 17.45 12.74
N MET A 152 -1.12 17.10 12.04
CA MET A 152 0.09 17.90 12.02
C MET A 152 -0.08 19.22 11.28
N GLU A 153 -0.83 19.24 10.18
CA GLU A 153 -1.14 20.47 9.44
C GLU A 153 -1.99 21.44 10.28
N VAL A 154 -2.94 20.92 11.07
CA VAL A 154 -3.67 21.74 12.06
C VAL A 154 -2.73 22.29 13.13
N ASN A 155 -1.79 21.50 13.66
CA ASN A 155 -0.79 21.98 14.61
C ASN A 155 0.08 23.10 14.02
N ILE A 156 0.52 22.97 12.76
CA ILE A 156 1.29 24.02 12.06
C ILE A 156 0.47 25.31 11.97
N ALA A 157 -0.79 25.23 11.53
CA ALA A 157 -1.66 26.39 11.42
C ALA A 157 -1.90 27.07 12.78
N ARG A 158 -2.08 26.26 13.84
CA ARG A 158 -2.22 26.72 15.23
C ARG A 158 -0.99 27.51 15.71
N VAL A 159 0.20 26.96 15.50
CA VAL A 159 1.46 27.62 15.85
C VAL A 159 1.67 28.91 15.05
N TYR A 160 1.35 28.90 13.75
CA TYR A 160 1.43 30.09 12.91
C TYR A 160 0.49 31.20 13.40
N ASN A 161 -0.77 30.87 13.69
CA ASN A 161 -1.76 31.82 14.22
C ASN A 161 -1.32 32.41 15.58
N TRP A 162 -0.71 31.59 16.43
CA TRP A 162 -0.16 32.04 17.70
C TRP A 162 1.00 33.03 17.50
N ASP A 163 1.95 32.74 16.61
CA ASP A 163 3.08 33.64 16.29
C ASP A 163 2.57 35.00 15.77
N VAL A 164 1.59 35.00 14.87
CA VAL A 164 0.96 36.24 14.37
C VAL A 164 0.31 37.03 15.51
N LYS A 165 -0.41 36.37 16.42
CA LYS A 165 -1.04 37.00 17.59
C LYS A 165 0.00 37.64 18.52
N GLN A 166 1.10 36.93 18.82
CA GLN A 166 2.18 37.45 19.66
C GLN A 166 2.86 38.67 19.04
N ARG A 167 3.19 38.62 17.75
CA ARG A 167 3.79 39.75 17.03
C ARG A 167 2.88 40.97 16.99
N ARG A 168 1.56 40.77 16.87
CA ARG A 168 0.59 41.86 16.92
C ARG A 168 0.54 42.51 18.30
N GLN A 169 0.47 41.71 19.37
CA GLN A 169 0.47 42.21 20.74
C GLN A 169 1.75 43.00 21.06
N GLN A 170 2.92 42.51 20.62
CA GLN A 170 4.19 43.23 20.80
C GLN A 170 4.21 44.57 20.07
N ARG A 171 3.61 44.67 18.88
CA ARG A 171 3.50 45.94 18.15
C ARG A 171 2.55 46.93 18.82
N GLU A 172 1.43 46.44 19.35
CA GLU A 172 0.45 47.27 20.07
C GLU A 172 0.99 47.77 21.42
N LEU A 173 1.86 46.99 22.09
CA LEU A 173 2.55 47.41 23.33
C LEU A 173 3.72 48.37 23.09
N ALA A 174 4.29 48.37 21.89
CA ALA A 174 5.40 49.23 21.49
C ALA A 174 4.95 50.56 20.85
N ALA A 175 3.65 50.72 20.60
CA ALA A 175 3.02 51.93 20.06
C ALA A 175 2.40 52.77 21.18
#